data_AF-A0A341DCX3-F1
#
_entry.id   AF-A0A341DCX3-F1
#
_cell.length_a   1.000
_cell.length_b   1.000
_cell.length_c   1.000
_cell.angle_alpha   90.00
_cell.angle_beta   90.00
_cell.angle_gamma   90.00
#
_symmetry.space_group_name_H-M   'P 1'
#
loop_
_entity.id
_entity.type
_entity.pdbx_description
1 polymer ?
#
loop_
_entity_poly.entity_id
_entity_poly.type
_entity_poly.pdbx_seq_one_letter_code
_entity_poly.pdbx_strand_id
1 'polypeptide(L)'
;MAGTLLAPRSGTPLERLVQMAMERGYTAQGEMFSVTDMGRLAQEALGCQAEVLYGGLGGPNRDHVLQHLVAGHPLLIPYDEDFNHEPCQRKGHKAHWAVSAGVLLGVQGMPSLGYEEDPELPGLFHPAPGTSRQPPSLPEEGFPGAVYLLAKQGKSWHYQLWDYDQVRDSNLQLTDFSPSRAADGREYVVPVGGVRAGLCGQALLLRP
;
A
#
# COMPACT_ATOMS: atom_id res chain seq x y z
N MET A 1 -2.49 -4.73 9.76
CA MET A 1 -2.31 -5.39 8.44
C MET A 1 -0.83 -5.45 8.04
N ALA A 2 -0.12 -4.34 7.86
CA ALA A 2 1.30 -4.40 7.44
C ALA A 2 2.25 -5.01 8.49
N GLY A 3 2.02 -4.76 9.79
CA GLY A 3 2.88 -5.32 10.85
C GLY A 3 2.99 -6.84 10.84
N THR A 4 1.92 -7.56 10.47
CA THR A 4 1.95 -9.03 10.37
C THR A 4 2.78 -9.54 9.19
N LEU A 5 3.00 -8.68 8.17
CA LEU A 5 3.86 -8.98 7.02
C LEU A 5 5.34 -8.69 7.33
N LEU A 6 5.63 -7.76 8.24
CA LEU A 6 7.00 -7.41 8.66
C LEU A 6 7.55 -8.38 9.72
N ALA A 7 6.74 -8.70 10.74
CA ALA A 7 7.15 -9.55 11.85
C ALA A 7 5.95 -10.34 12.37
N PRO A 8 5.74 -11.60 11.93
CA PRO A 8 4.57 -12.40 12.28
C PRO A 8 4.42 -12.71 13.78
N ARG A 9 5.45 -12.43 14.60
CA ARG A 9 5.57 -12.86 16.01
C ARG A 9 5.40 -11.74 17.04
N SER A 10 5.43 -10.46 16.63
CA SER A 10 5.28 -9.30 17.52
C SER A 10 4.00 -8.54 17.14
N GLY A 11 2.85 -9.08 17.55
CA GLY A 11 1.56 -8.45 17.30
C GLY A 11 1.34 -7.28 18.25
N THR A 12 1.80 -6.08 17.91
CA THR A 12 1.34 -4.86 18.61
C THR A 12 -0.18 -4.75 18.42
N PRO A 13 -0.99 -4.78 19.50
CA PRO A 13 -2.45 -4.71 19.39
C PRO A 13 -2.88 -3.42 18.69
N LEU A 14 -3.99 -3.46 17.96
CA LEU A 14 -4.50 -2.29 17.23
C LEU A 14 -4.78 -1.12 18.18
N GLU A 15 -5.33 -1.42 19.35
CA GLU A 15 -5.66 -0.44 20.39
C GLU A 15 -4.40 0.29 20.85
N ARG A 16 -3.27 -0.42 20.94
CA ARG A 16 -1.98 0.19 21.29
C ARG A 16 -1.45 1.10 20.18
N LEU A 17 -1.63 0.71 18.91
CA LEU A 17 -1.26 1.54 17.76
C LEU A 17 -2.07 2.83 17.73
N VAL A 18 -3.40 2.73 17.92
CA VAL A 18 -4.29 3.90 17.94
C VAL A 18 -3.95 4.81 19.12
N GLN A 19 -3.76 4.26 20.31
CA GLN A 19 -3.37 5.04 21.49
C GLN A 19 -2.06 5.79 21.25
N MET A 20 -1.04 5.12 20.72
CA MET A 20 0.25 5.76 20.42
C MET A 20 0.08 6.88 19.38
N ALA A 21 -0.70 6.66 18.32
CA ALA A 21 -0.97 7.69 17.32
C ALA A 21 -1.69 8.91 17.91
N MET A 22 -2.61 8.70 18.86
CA MET A 22 -3.30 9.78 19.58
C MET A 22 -2.33 10.56 20.48
N GLU A 23 -1.49 9.86 21.25
CA GLU A 23 -0.46 10.47 22.11
C GLU A 23 0.53 11.33 21.32
N ARG A 24 0.80 10.95 20.06
CA ARG A 24 1.65 11.70 19.12
C ARG A 24 0.91 12.80 18.35
N GLY A 25 -0.42 12.89 18.49
CA GLY A 25 -1.25 13.86 17.78
C GLY A 25 -1.39 13.59 16.28
N TYR A 26 -1.17 12.35 15.83
CA TYR A 26 -1.33 11.96 14.42
C TYR A 26 -2.79 11.67 14.06
N THR A 27 -3.64 11.44 15.06
CA THR A 27 -5.03 11.04 14.91
C THR A 27 -5.85 11.49 16.10
N ALA A 28 -7.13 11.79 15.89
CA ALA A 28 -8.10 12.05 16.95
C ALA A 28 -8.89 10.79 17.33
N GLN A 29 -9.14 9.90 16.38
CA GLN A 29 -10.05 8.75 16.56
C GLN A 29 -9.62 7.48 15.78
N GLY A 30 -8.39 7.46 15.25
CA GLY A 30 -7.83 6.36 14.47
C GLY A 30 -7.77 6.62 12.96
N GLU A 31 -8.21 7.78 12.48
CA GLU A 31 -7.93 8.25 11.12
C GLU A 31 -6.43 8.49 10.89
N MET A 32 -5.97 8.42 9.65
CA MET A 32 -4.60 8.80 9.31
C MET A 32 -4.60 9.51 7.95
N PHE A 33 -4.33 10.82 7.95
CA PHE A 33 -4.30 11.66 6.75
C PHE A 33 -2.89 12.08 6.33
N SER A 34 -1.86 11.45 6.88
CA SER A 34 -0.46 11.78 6.62
C SER A 34 0.37 10.52 6.44
N VAL A 35 0.97 10.36 5.25
CA VAL A 35 1.88 9.23 4.97
C VAL A 35 3.13 9.32 5.84
N THR A 36 3.60 10.53 6.10
CA THR A 36 4.76 10.77 6.95
C THR A 36 4.49 10.34 8.40
N ASP A 37 3.33 10.68 8.95
CA ASP A 37 2.99 10.29 10.33
C ASP A 37 2.69 8.80 10.46
N MET A 38 2.08 8.18 9.43
CA MET A 38 1.97 6.72 9.35
C MET A 38 3.34 6.05 9.37
N GLY A 39 4.32 6.61 8.65
CA GLY A 39 5.71 6.12 8.65
C GLY A 39 6.34 6.18 10.04
N ARG A 40 6.24 7.33 10.71
CA ARG A 40 6.76 7.51 12.08
C ARG A 40 6.11 6.53 13.06
N LEU A 41 4.79 6.35 12.97
CA LEU A 41 4.05 5.40 13.80
C LEU A 41 4.54 3.96 13.55
N ALA A 42 4.74 3.57 12.29
CA ALA A 42 5.24 2.24 11.94
C ALA A 42 6.66 2.01 12.51
N GLN A 43 7.57 2.97 12.35
CA GLN A 43 8.92 2.89 12.90
C GLN A 43 8.92 2.73 14.42
N GLU A 44 8.13 3.54 15.12
CA GLU A 44 8.07 3.52 16.58
C GLU A 44 7.40 2.25 17.13
N ALA A 45 6.27 1.86 16.54
CA ALA A 45 5.46 0.77 17.08
C ALA A 45 5.90 -0.62 16.64
N LEU A 46 6.59 -0.73 15.49
CA LEU A 46 7.00 -2.00 14.88
C LEU A 46 8.52 -2.17 14.80
N GLY A 47 9.29 -1.10 15.06
CA GLY A 47 10.75 -1.13 14.94
C GLY A 47 11.26 -1.31 13.52
N CYS A 48 10.41 -1.06 12.52
CA CYS A 48 10.72 -1.26 11.11
C CYS A 48 11.34 -0.01 10.47
N GLN A 49 11.91 -0.15 9.28
CA GLN A 49 12.27 0.99 8.43
C GLN A 49 11.06 1.45 7.63
N ALA A 50 10.93 2.76 7.47
CA ALA A 50 9.85 3.37 6.70
C ALA A 50 10.40 4.43 5.74
N GLU A 51 10.03 4.33 4.47
CA GLU A 51 10.45 5.24 3.41
C GLU A 51 9.20 5.81 2.71
N VAL A 52 9.07 7.13 2.75
CA VAL A 52 7.96 7.85 2.09
C VAL A 52 8.33 8.12 0.64
N LEU A 53 7.46 7.70 -0.27
CA LEU A 53 7.53 8.07 -1.67
C LEU A 53 6.69 9.31 -1.94
N TYR A 54 7.17 10.16 -2.84
CA TYR A 54 6.48 11.35 -3.33
C TYR A 54 6.40 11.31 -4.85
N GLY A 55 5.34 11.88 -5.42
CA GLY A 55 5.13 11.93 -6.88
C GLY A 55 4.35 10.76 -7.47
N GLY A 56 3.70 9.95 -6.63
CA GLY A 56 2.85 8.82 -7.03
C GLY A 56 3.61 7.51 -7.17
N LEU A 57 2.92 6.49 -7.66
CA LEU A 57 3.46 5.13 -7.83
C LEU A 57 4.09 4.90 -9.22
N GLY A 58 3.83 5.77 -10.21
CA GLY A 58 4.36 5.65 -11.57
C GLY A 58 5.73 6.29 -11.78
N GLY A 59 6.17 6.35 -13.04
CA GLY A 59 7.39 7.06 -13.44
C GLY A 59 8.62 6.62 -12.63
N PRO A 60 9.38 7.56 -12.02
CA PRO A 60 10.64 7.22 -11.34
C PRO A 60 10.46 6.30 -10.12
N ASN A 61 9.25 6.23 -9.54
CA ASN A 61 8.98 5.39 -8.37
C ASN A 61 8.56 3.98 -8.75
N ARG A 62 8.12 3.74 -9.99
CA ARG A 62 7.48 2.48 -10.40
C ARG A 62 8.38 1.28 -10.14
N ASP A 63 9.59 1.30 -10.69
CA ASP A 63 10.51 0.17 -10.58
C ASP A 63 10.94 -0.08 -9.14
N HIS A 64 11.12 0.99 -8.36
CA HIS A 64 11.43 0.90 -6.92
C HIS A 64 10.28 0.24 -6.14
N VAL A 65 9.04 0.63 -6.41
CA VAL A 65 7.84 0.01 -5.83
C VAL A 65 7.76 -1.48 -6.19
N LEU A 66 7.94 -1.83 -7.47
CA LEU A 66 7.84 -3.22 -7.92
C LEU A 66 8.97 -4.07 -7.33
N GLN A 67 10.20 -3.58 -7.30
CA GLN A 67 11.33 -4.26 -6.68
C GLN A 67 11.11 -4.45 -5.17
N HIS A 68 10.53 -3.45 -4.49
CA HIS A 68 10.19 -3.54 -3.07
C HIS A 68 9.17 -4.68 -2.80
N LEU A 69 8.12 -4.77 -3.62
CA LEU A 69 7.11 -5.82 -3.52
C LEU A 69 7.64 -7.20 -3.90
N VAL A 70 8.49 -7.29 -4.94
CA VAL A 70 9.16 -8.54 -5.34
C VAL A 70 10.08 -9.05 -4.25
N ALA A 71 10.70 -8.16 -3.47
CA ALA A 71 11.47 -8.52 -2.28
C ALA A 71 10.60 -9.01 -1.10
N GLY A 72 9.27 -9.01 -1.24
CA GLY A 72 8.33 -9.47 -0.21
C GLY A 72 8.06 -8.43 0.87
N HIS A 73 8.39 -7.17 0.64
CA HIS A 73 8.18 -6.10 1.61
C HIS A 73 6.82 -5.40 1.40
N PRO A 74 6.13 -5.02 2.49
CA PRO A 74 4.81 -4.43 2.39
C PRO A 74 4.84 -2.95 1.99
N LEU A 75 3.93 -2.60 1.09
CA LEU A 75 3.66 -1.23 0.66
C LEU A 75 2.33 -0.77 1.24
N LEU A 76 2.30 0.39 1.90
CA LEU A 76 1.07 1.06 2.33
C LEU A 76 0.71 2.17 1.35
N ILE A 77 -0.55 2.18 0.91
CA ILE A 77 -1.04 3.06 -0.16
C ILE A 77 -2.32 3.75 0.31
N PRO A 78 -2.36 5.08 0.39
CA PRO A 78 -3.61 5.80 0.45
C PRO A 78 -4.27 5.82 -0.93
N TYR A 79 -5.56 5.56 -0.98
CA TYR A 79 -6.37 5.50 -2.20
C TYR A 79 -7.83 5.83 -1.90
N ASP A 80 -8.67 6.06 -2.91
CA ASP A 80 -10.12 6.21 -2.73
C ASP A 80 -10.82 4.85 -2.84
N GLU A 81 -11.59 4.51 -1.82
CA GLU A 81 -12.32 3.24 -1.70
C GLU A 81 -13.71 3.29 -2.38
N ASP A 82 -14.01 2.32 -3.25
CA ASP A 82 -15.38 2.08 -3.73
C ASP A 82 -16.15 1.05 -2.88
N PHE A 83 -17.43 0.82 -3.18
CA PHE A 83 -18.29 -0.08 -2.40
C PHE A 83 -17.80 -1.54 -2.31
N ASN A 84 -17.04 -2.00 -3.32
CA ASN A 84 -16.39 -3.32 -3.36
C ASN A 84 -14.97 -3.31 -2.77
N HIS A 85 -14.56 -2.17 -2.20
CA HIS A 85 -13.23 -1.86 -1.68
C HIS A 85 -12.13 -1.65 -2.73
N GLU A 86 -12.42 -1.80 -4.02
CA GLU A 86 -11.46 -1.54 -5.09
C GLU A 86 -11.13 -0.04 -5.20
N PRO A 87 -10.01 0.30 -5.88
CA PRO A 87 -9.66 1.69 -6.09
C PRO A 87 -10.62 2.39 -7.03
N CYS A 88 -11.05 3.59 -6.63
CA CYS A 88 -11.83 4.49 -7.47
C CYS A 88 -11.25 5.91 -7.42
N GLN A 89 -11.89 6.86 -8.09
CA GLN A 89 -11.45 8.26 -8.12
C GLN A 89 -12.60 9.16 -7.64
N ARG A 90 -12.56 9.57 -6.37
CA ARG A 90 -13.59 10.36 -5.68
C ARG A 90 -13.01 11.61 -5.01
N LYS A 91 -11.90 12.10 -5.54
CA LYS A 91 -11.10 13.26 -5.11
C LYS A 91 -10.52 13.18 -3.70
N GLY A 92 -10.50 12.01 -3.07
CA GLY A 92 -10.13 11.83 -1.66
C GLY A 92 -11.32 11.79 -0.71
N HIS A 93 -12.56 11.96 -1.19
CA HIS A 93 -13.74 11.93 -0.33
C HIS A 93 -13.99 10.55 0.31
N LYS A 94 -13.42 9.50 -0.27
CA LYS A 94 -13.44 8.12 0.23
C LYS A 94 -12.02 7.63 0.54
N ALA A 95 -11.11 8.56 0.87
CA ALA A 95 -9.72 8.22 1.15
C ALA A 95 -9.65 7.17 2.26
N HIS A 96 -8.92 6.11 1.96
CA HIS A 96 -8.68 4.94 2.77
C HIS A 96 -7.24 4.45 2.57
N TRP A 97 -6.78 3.59 3.48
CA TRP A 97 -5.49 2.91 3.39
C TRP A 97 -5.66 1.46 2.94
N ALA A 98 -4.79 1.02 2.03
CA ALA A 98 -4.56 -0.38 1.72
C ALA A 98 -3.12 -0.77 2.05
N VAL A 99 -2.92 -2.06 2.26
CA VAL A 99 -1.60 -2.70 2.20
C VAL A 99 -1.53 -3.54 0.94
N SER A 100 -0.44 -3.44 0.20
CA SER A 100 -0.04 -4.44 -0.79
C SER A 100 0.97 -5.37 -0.13
N ALA A 101 0.67 -6.67 -0.16
CA ALA A 101 1.50 -7.73 0.39
C ALA A 101 2.38 -8.42 -0.67
N GLY A 102 2.20 -8.06 -1.94
CA GLY A 102 2.90 -8.65 -3.05
C GLY A 102 2.38 -8.14 -4.39
N VAL A 103 2.94 -8.69 -5.47
CA VAL A 103 2.66 -8.27 -6.84
C VAL A 103 2.54 -9.49 -7.75
N LEU A 104 1.63 -9.43 -8.71
CA LEU A 104 1.54 -10.35 -9.85
C LEU A 104 2.04 -9.60 -11.09
N LEU A 105 3.00 -10.19 -11.78
CA LEU A 105 3.66 -9.60 -12.95
C LEU A 105 3.43 -10.47 -14.18
N GLY A 106 2.88 -9.89 -15.24
CA GLY A 106 2.82 -10.48 -16.57
C GLY A 106 4.17 -10.35 -17.25
N VAL A 107 4.92 -11.46 -17.35
CA VAL A 107 6.27 -11.49 -17.93
C VAL A 107 6.24 -12.11 -19.33
N GLN A 108 7.09 -11.62 -20.24
CA GLN A 108 7.13 -12.09 -21.64
C GLN A 108 7.80 -13.47 -21.82
N GLY A 109 8.37 -14.05 -20.76
CA GLY A 109 9.04 -15.35 -20.81
C GLY A 109 9.07 -16.03 -19.45
N MET A 110 9.47 -17.30 -19.45
CA MET A 110 9.62 -18.10 -18.23
C MET A 110 10.53 -17.37 -17.24
N PRO A 111 10.11 -17.20 -15.97
CA PRO A 111 10.99 -16.66 -14.94
C PRO A 111 12.26 -17.49 -14.84
N SER A 112 13.36 -16.81 -14.50
CA SER A 112 14.68 -17.43 -14.40
C SER A 112 14.83 -18.29 -13.14
N LEU A 113 16.06 -18.58 -12.74
CA LEU A 113 16.38 -19.45 -11.60
C LEU A 113 15.67 -19.00 -10.30
N GLY A 114 15.09 -19.97 -9.57
CA GLY A 114 14.48 -19.73 -8.26
C GLY A 114 12.97 -19.50 -8.28
N TYR A 115 12.29 -19.83 -9.39
CA TYR A 115 10.84 -19.86 -9.50
C TYR A 115 10.36 -21.27 -9.84
N GLU A 116 9.20 -21.64 -9.29
CA GLU A 116 8.51 -22.90 -9.56
C GLU A 116 7.14 -22.57 -10.17
N GLU A 117 6.72 -23.39 -11.13
CA GLU A 117 5.38 -23.31 -11.71
C GLU A 117 4.37 -23.88 -10.72
N ASP A 118 3.24 -23.19 -10.57
CA ASP A 118 2.14 -23.65 -9.73
C ASP A 118 1.53 -24.92 -10.35
N PRO A 119 1.36 -26.00 -9.57
CA PRO A 119 0.87 -27.28 -10.09
C PRO A 119 -0.60 -27.26 -10.51
N GLU A 120 -1.39 -26.30 -10.02
CA GLU A 120 -2.81 -26.16 -10.30
C GLU A 120 -3.09 -25.07 -11.35
N LEU A 121 -2.19 -24.11 -11.51
CA LEU A 121 -2.32 -22.97 -12.41
C LEU A 121 -1.14 -22.89 -13.41
N PRO A 122 -1.22 -23.60 -14.55
CA PRO A 122 -0.20 -23.52 -15.59
C PRO A 122 0.08 -22.07 -16.02
N GLY A 123 1.36 -21.72 -16.12
CA GLY A 123 1.83 -20.37 -16.42
C GLY A 123 1.92 -19.42 -15.23
N LEU A 124 1.43 -19.80 -14.05
CA LEU A 124 1.70 -19.05 -12.82
C LEU A 124 3.00 -19.54 -12.20
N PHE A 125 3.89 -18.61 -11.88
CA PHE A 125 5.16 -18.92 -11.25
C PHE A 125 5.27 -18.22 -9.90
N HIS A 126 5.73 -18.94 -8.90
CA HIS A 126 5.98 -18.40 -7.57
C HIS A 126 7.42 -18.63 -7.14
N PRO A 127 8.00 -17.75 -6.31
CA PRO A 127 9.37 -17.92 -5.84
C PRO A 127 9.55 -19.23 -5.05
N ALA A 128 10.52 -20.05 -5.45
CA ALA A 128 10.83 -21.31 -4.78
C ALA A 128 11.40 -21.03 -3.36
N PRO A 129 10.92 -21.73 -2.30
CA PRO A 129 11.43 -21.52 -0.94
C PRO A 129 12.93 -21.81 -0.82
N GLY A 130 13.66 -20.97 -0.08
CA GLY A 130 15.07 -21.23 0.27
C GLY A 130 16.10 -21.10 -0.86
N THR A 131 15.70 -20.68 -2.06
CA THR A 131 16.61 -20.44 -3.19
C THR A 131 16.93 -18.95 -3.35
N SER A 132 18.15 -18.66 -3.83
CA SER A 132 18.48 -17.32 -4.30
C SER A 132 17.68 -17.04 -5.56
N ARG A 133 17.01 -15.88 -5.61
CA ARG A 133 16.10 -15.50 -6.69
C ARG A 133 16.66 -14.31 -7.43
N GLN A 134 16.60 -14.35 -8.75
CA GLN A 134 16.76 -13.14 -9.55
C GLN A 134 15.37 -12.56 -9.81
N PRO A 135 15.12 -11.26 -9.51
CA PRO A 135 13.83 -10.66 -9.82
C PRO A 135 13.55 -10.78 -11.33
N PRO A 136 12.29 -11.06 -11.74
CA PRO A 136 11.95 -11.11 -13.15
C PRO A 136 12.14 -9.73 -13.77
N SER A 137 12.32 -9.69 -15.10
CA SER A 137 12.23 -8.44 -15.84
C SER A 137 10.87 -7.80 -15.58
N LEU A 138 10.89 -6.56 -15.10
CA LEU A 138 9.66 -5.84 -14.85
C LEU A 138 8.94 -5.59 -16.19
N PRO A 139 7.61 -5.71 -16.23
CA PRO A 139 6.85 -5.34 -17.43
C PRO A 139 7.12 -3.87 -17.78
N GLU A 140 7.14 -3.55 -19.07
CA GLU A 140 7.24 -2.15 -19.51
C GLU A 140 6.04 -1.33 -18.98
N GLU A 141 6.27 -0.04 -18.72
CA GLU A 141 5.19 0.87 -18.30
C GLU A 141 4.22 1.10 -19.49
N GLY A 142 2.92 1.20 -19.22
CA GLY A 142 1.92 1.45 -20.26
C GLY A 142 1.39 0.21 -20.98
N PHE A 143 1.67 -1.00 -20.48
CA PHE A 143 0.97 -2.23 -20.86
C PHE A 143 -0.13 -2.56 -19.83
N PRO A 144 -1.41 -2.22 -20.09
CA PRO A 144 -2.50 -2.47 -19.14
C PRO A 144 -2.62 -3.96 -18.80
N GLY A 145 -2.92 -4.27 -17.54
CA GLY A 145 -3.08 -5.65 -17.08
C GLY A 145 -1.78 -6.45 -17.00
N ALA A 146 -0.61 -5.81 -17.11
CA ALA A 146 0.68 -6.49 -16.91
C ALA A 146 1.14 -6.50 -15.44
N VAL A 147 0.54 -5.66 -14.58
CA VAL A 147 0.93 -5.54 -13.16
C VAL A 147 -0.31 -5.46 -12.29
N TYR A 148 -0.42 -6.35 -11.31
CA TYR A 148 -1.46 -6.32 -10.29
C TYR A 148 -0.86 -6.33 -8.89
N LEU A 149 -1.43 -5.54 -8.00
CA LEU A 149 -1.10 -5.55 -6.59
C LEU A 149 -1.98 -6.55 -5.85
N LEU A 150 -1.37 -7.44 -5.07
CA LEU A 150 -2.09 -8.24 -4.08
C LEU A 150 -2.37 -7.35 -2.86
N ALA A 151 -3.56 -6.77 -2.83
CA ALA A 151 -3.91 -5.69 -1.90
C ALA A 151 -5.05 -6.07 -0.94
N LYS A 152 -5.05 -5.44 0.23
CA LYS A 152 -6.07 -5.58 1.26
C LYS A 152 -6.26 -4.27 2.01
N GLN A 153 -7.50 -3.92 2.30
CA GLN A 153 -7.85 -2.80 3.17
C GLN A 153 -8.52 -3.27 4.47
N GLY A 154 -8.62 -2.39 5.46
CA GLY A 154 -8.91 -2.75 6.86
C GLY A 154 -10.31 -3.28 7.18
N LYS A 155 -11.30 -3.03 6.32
CA LYS A 155 -12.70 -3.49 6.42
C LYS A 155 -12.95 -4.81 5.67
N SER A 156 -12.05 -5.19 4.76
CA SER A 156 -12.19 -6.37 3.92
C SER A 156 -11.60 -7.59 4.62
N TRP A 157 -12.20 -8.76 4.37
CA TRP A 157 -11.72 -10.05 4.89
C TRP A 157 -10.70 -10.71 3.96
N HIS A 158 -10.70 -10.35 2.68
CA HIS A 158 -9.93 -11.02 1.64
C HIS A 158 -8.87 -10.11 1.03
N TYR A 159 -7.84 -10.72 0.47
CA TYR A 159 -6.97 -10.03 -0.48
C TYR A 159 -7.66 -9.99 -1.84
N GLN A 160 -7.36 -8.94 -2.60
CA GLN A 160 -7.83 -8.74 -3.97
C GLN A 160 -6.64 -8.43 -4.87
N LEU A 161 -6.77 -8.73 -6.16
CA LEU A 161 -5.84 -8.26 -7.18
C LEU A 161 -6.37 -6.95 -7.74
N TRP A 162 -5.60 -5.88 -7.57
CA TRP A 162 -5.94 -4.57 -8.11
C TRP A 162 -4.98 -4.20 -9.23
N ASP A 163 -5.52 -3.69 -10.34
CA ASP A 163 -4.70 -3.18 -11.42
C ASP A 163 -3.80 -2.03 -10.92
N TYR A 164 -2.51 -2.10 -11.27
CA TYR A 164 -1.53 -1.14 -10.77
C TYR A 164 -1.83 0.30 -11.18
N ASP A 165 -2.26 0.50 -12.43
CA ASP A 165 -2.56 1.83 -12.95
C ASP A 165 -3.80 2.41 -12.26
N GLN A 166 -4.81 1.57 -12.00
CA GLN A 166 -5.99 1.98 -11.22
C GLN A 166 -5.62 2.46 -9.81
N VAL A 167 -4.71 1.75 -9.13
CA VAL A 167 -4.21 2.15 -7.79
C VAL A 167 -3.40 3.44 -7.87
N ARG A 168 -2.50 3.56 -8.85
CA ARG A 168 -1.70 4.77 -9.09
C ARG A 168 -2.61 5.98 -9.28
N ASP A 169 -3.61 5.87 -10.14
CA ASP A 169 -4.49 6.99 -10.49
C ASP A 169 -5.38 7.36 -9.30
N SER A 170 -5.87 6.37 -8.54
CA SER A 170 -6.61 6.59 -7.29
C SER A 170 -5.78 7.34 -6.24
N ASN A 171 -4.49 7.03 -6.12
CA ASN A 171 -3.56 7.70 -5.21
C ASN A 171 -3.23 9.15 -5.65
N LEU A 172 -3.05 9.38 -6.94
CA LEU A 172 -2.67 10.69 -7.51
C LEU A 172 -3.78 11.75 -7.42
N GLN A 173 -5.02 11.35 -7.19
CA GLN A 173 -6.18 12.25 -7.18
C GLN A 173 -6.71 12.58 -5.77
N LEU A 174 -6.07 12.08 -4.71
CA LEU A 174 -6.47 12.32 -3.31
C LEU A 174 -6.22 13.78 -2.89
N THR A 175 -7.16 14.65 -3.18
CA THR A 175 -6.93 16.10 -3.16
C THR A 175 -7.77 16.83 -2.11
N ASP A 176 -8.98 16.35 -1.88
CA ASP A 176 -10.01 17.04 -1.13
C ASP A 176 -10.40 16.28 0.14
N PHE A 177 -10.64 17.03 1.21
CA PHE A 177 -11.23 16.47 2.42
C PHE A 177 -12.72 16.20 2.20
N SER A 178 -13.20 15.07 2.70
CA SER A 178 -14.58 14.62 2.48
C SER A 178 -15.60 15.60 3.08
N PRO A 179 -16.56 16.15 2.28
CA PRO A 179 -17.60 17.03 2.81
C PRO A 179 -18.46 16.37 3.88
N SER A 180 -18.69 15.06 3.78
CA SER A 180 -19.45 14.33 4.81
C SER A 180 -18.68 14.25 6.12
N ARG A 181 -17.35 14.10 6.09
CA ARG A 181 -16.51 14.13 7.30
C ARG A 181 -16.47 15.56 7.88
N ALA A 182 -16.44 16.58 7.03
CA ALA A 182 -16.49 17.97 7.50
C ALA A 182 -17.80 18.34 8.20
N ALA A 183 -18.90 17.65 7.87
CA ALA A 183 -20.23 17.92 8.40
C ALA A 183 -20.68 16.96 9.53
N ASP A 184 -19.87 15.96 9.91
CA ASP A 184 -20.29 14.94 10.87
C ASP A 184 -20.08 15.32 12.35
N GLY A 185 -19.51 16.51 12.61
CA GLY A 185 -19.27 17.04 13.96
C GLY A 185 -18.11 16.37 14.71
N ARG A 186 -17.33 15.50 14.06
CA ARG A 186 -16.16 14.86 14.65
C ARG A 186 -14.90 15.65 14.38
N GLU A 187 -13.92 15.47 15.25
CA GLU A 187 -12.58 16.00 15.07
C GLU A 187 -11.75 15.08 14.18
N TYR A 188 -10.91 15.68 13.33
CA TYR A 188 -10.01 14.98 12.43
C TYR A 188 -8.66 15.70 12.42
N VAL A 189 -7.58 14.94 12.56
CA VAL A 189 -6.22 15.44 12.36
C VAL A 189 -5.90 15.43 10.88
N VAL A 190 -5.95 16.61 10.25
CA VAL A 190 -5.60 16.80 8.85
C VAL A 190 -4.35 17.70 8.76
N PRO A 191 -3.30 17.32 8.02
CA PRO A 191 -2.08 18.11 7.96
C PRO A 191 -2.31 19.47 7.29
N VAL A 192 -1.39 20.41 7.55
CA VAL A 192 -1.35 21.70 6.84
C VAL A 192 -1.26 21.43 5.34
N GLY A 193 -2.13 22.07 4.56
CA GLY A 193 -2.29 21.81 3.12
C GLY A 193 -3.30 20.69 2.79
N GLY A 194 -3.98 20.14 3.78
CA GLY A 194 -5.12 19.24 3.60
C GLY A 194 -4.74 17.82 3.18
N VAL A 195 -5.74 17.07 2.72
CA VAL A 195 -5.58 15.69 2.19
C VAL A 195 -4.54 15.66 1.07
N ARG A 196 -4.53 16.68 0.20
CA ARG A 196 -3.54 16.81 -0.87
C ARG A 196 -2.10 16.73 -0.34
N ALA A 197 -1.77 17.55 0.65
CA ALA A 197 -0.42 17.60 1.20
C ALA A 197 -0.04 16.33 1.98
N GLY A 198 -1.03 15.66 2.57
CA GLY A 198 -0.81 14.50 3.42
C GLY A 198 -0.78 13.14 2.71
N LEU A 199 -1.55 12.97 1.62
CA LEU A 199 -1.79 11.67 0.98
C LEU A 199 -1.56 11.64 -0.54
N CYS A 200 -1.81 12.75 -1.24
CA CYS A 200 -1.80 12.78 -2.71
C CYS A 200 -0.42 12.41 -3.28
N GLY A 201 -0.38 11.38 -4.14
CA GLY A 201 0.87 10.97 -4.76
C GLY A 201 1.92 10.54 -3.74
N GLN A 202 1.51 10.10 -2.55
CA GLN A 202 2.40 9.59 -1.52
C GLN A 202 2.08 8.14 -1.21
N ALA A 203 3.11 7.38 -0.89
CA ALA A 203 2.99 6.00 -0.44
C ALA A 203 4.14 5.66 0.52
N LEU A 204 4.05 4.53 1.21
CA LEU A 204 4.99 4.17 2.26
C LEU A 204 5.51 2.75 2.05
N LEU A 205 6.82 2.66 1.81
CA LEU A 205 7.56 1.40 1.75
C LEU A 205 8.03 1.04 3.16
N LEU A 206 7.76 -0.19 3.60
CA LEU A 206 8.16 -0.66 4.92
C LEU A 206 9.12 -1.84 4.79
N ARG A 207 10.22 -1.85 5.55
CA ARG A 207 11.17 -2.97 5.59
C ARG A 207 11.40 -3.42 7.04
N PRO A 208 11.63 -4.71 7.30
CA PRO A 208 11.95 -5.20 8.65
C PRO A 208 13.13 -4.46 9.30
#